data_AF-A0A4R2P7Y2-F1
#
_entry.id   AF-A0A4R2P7Y2-F1
#
_cell.length_a   1.000
_cell.length_b   1.000
_cell.length_c   1.000
_cell.angle_alpha   90.00
_cell.angle_beta   90.00
_cell.angle_gamma   90.00
#
_symmetry.space_group_name_H-M   'P 1'
#
loop_
_entity.id
_entity.type
_entity.pdbx_description
1 polymer ?
#
loop_
_entity_poly.entity_id
_entity_poly.type
_entity_poly.pdbx_seq_one_letter_code
_entity_poly.pdbx_strand_id
1 'polypeptide(L)'
;MMLGDRSLIGEGVLLTTDADSIPSCDWLQAMVAGLRQADVVAGKVVRTVTRSNPLLDRLEAYYEALHRLRRSLDAVEWEGKATHHYASGANLGLRVASYRSLGGFEPLANGEDGRLVDDAARAGLRVRRDAACVVHTSDRRFGRVAHGLAGTLRTLDRDGDTIDVAHPRDAAWQYRNHGIARLAFAKADFAPLSVAVGLTIDHLVGVARDCPNAEAFAMRIVPTPPGGMRRVSLGIAELELAAITAGRRAA
;
A
#
# COMPACT_ATOMS: atom_id res chain seq x y z
N MET A 1 -19.75 3.61 -1.34
CA MET A 1 -20.12 4.96 -0.87
C MET A 1 -19.39 5.99 -1.70
N MET A 2 -20.13 6.90 -2.34
CA MET A 2 -19.58 8.02 -3.10
C MET A 2 -19.48 9.25 -2.18
N LEU A 3 -18.38 9.35 -1.43
CA LEU A 3 -18.14 10.46 -0.49
C LEU A 3 -18.13 11.79 -1.24
N GLY A 4 -19.02 12.73 -0.88
CA GLY A 4 -19.01 14.10 -1.41
C GLY A 4 -19.26 14.26 -2.91
N ASP A 5 -19.43 13.16 -3.67
CA ASP A 5 -19.54 13.19 -5.13
C ASP A 5 -20.78 13.95 -5.61
N ARG A 6 -21.88 13.90 -4.84
CA ARG A 6 -23.09 14.69 -5.07
C ARG A 6 -22.85 16.21 -4.98
N SER A 7 -21.76 16.63 -4.34
CA SER A 7 -21.36 18.04 -4.23
C SER A 7 -20.33 18.45 -5.29
N LEU A 8 -19.80 17.50 -6.07
CA LEU A 8 -18.70 17.73 -7.02
C LEU A 8 -19.23 17.76 -8.46
N ILE A 9 -19.56 18.97 -8.93
CA ILE A 9 -19.97 19.22 -10.31
C ILE A 9 -18.70 19.51 -11.13
N GLY A 10 -18.22 18.52 -11.91
CA GLY A 10 -17.11 18.70 -12.86
C GLY A 10 -15.74 18.17 -12.42
N GLU A 11 -14.68 18.81 -12.91
CA GLU A 11 -13.28 18.47 -12.62
C GLU A 11 -12.88 18.88 -11.20
N GLY A 12 -12.08 18.04 -10.53
CA GLY A 12 -11.63 18.33 -9.19
C GLY A 12 -10.82 17.20 -8.57
N VAL A 13 -10.43 17.43 -7.32
CA VAL A 13 -9.75 16.44 -6.49
C VAL A 13 -10.58 16.19 -5.22
N LEU A 14 -10.67 14.93 -4.82
CA LEU A 14 -11.20 14.51 -3.54
C LEU A 14 -10.03 14.24 -2.60
N LEU A 15 -10.03 14.90 -1.44
CA LEU A 15 -9.09 14.63 -0.37
C LEU A 15 -9.88 14.14 0.84
N THR A 16 -9.43 13.06 1.46
CA THR A 16 -10.11 12.45 2.61
C THR A 16 -9.29 12.63 3.88
N THR A 17 -9.98 12.91 4.98
CA THR A 17 -9.38 12.95 6.30
C THR A 17 -10.41 12.60 7.37
N ASP A 18 -9.94 12.04 8.49
CA ASP A 18 -10.82 11.68 9.60
C ASP A 18 -11.12 12.91 10.47
N ALA A 19 -12.24 12.87 11.19
CA ALA A 19 -12.67 13.97 12.06
C ALA A 19 -11.72 14.24 13.23
N ASP A 20 -10.83 13.30 13.55
CA ASP A 20 -9.76 13.41 14.56
C ASP A 20 -8.35 13.39 13.95
N SER A 21 -8.25 13.66 12.65
CA SER A 21 -6.99 13.92 11.98
C SER A 21 -6.70 15.42 11.98
N ILE A 22 -5.44 15.78 12.19
CA ILE A 22 -4.92 17.14 12.05
C ILE A 22 -3.91 17.13 10.90
N PRO A 23 -4.26 17.68 9.72
CA PRO A 23 -3.31 17.83 8.62
C PRO A 23 -2.14 18.74 8.99
N SER A 24 -0.94 18.44 8.47
CA SER A 24 0.19 19.35 8.55
C SER A 24 -0.09 20.65 7.77
N CYS A 25 0.62 21.74 8.10
CA CYS A 25 0.34 23.07 7.54
C CYS A 25 0.47 23.16 6.01
N ASP A 26 1.26 22.27 5.40
CA ASP A 26 1.53 22.15 3.97
C ASP A 26 0.77 20.99 3.30
N TRP A 27 -0.11 20.31 4.04
CA TRP A 27 -0.78 19.08 3.59
C TRP A 27 -1.51 19.26 2.26
N LEU A 28 -2.30 20.32 2.11
CA LEU A 28 -3.05 20.57 0.88
C LEU A 28 -2.11 20.77 -0.32
N GLN A 29 -1.03 21.53 -0.15
CA GLN A 29 -0.03 21.78 -1.19
C GLN A 29 0.68 20.48 -1.57
N ALA A 30 1.05 19.65 -0.58
CA ALA A 30 1.68 18.36 -0.79
C ALA A 30 0.76 17.39 -1.55
N MET A 31 -0.52 17.28 -1.15
CA MET A 31 -1.51 16.42 -1.82
C MET A 31 -1.73 16.83 -3.28
N VAL A 32 -1.89 18.14 -3.54
CA VAL A 32 -2.05 18.66 -4.90
C VAL A 32 -0.79 18.44 -5.73
N ALA A 33 0.40 18.65 -5.16
CA ALA A 33 1.66 18.37 -5.85
C ALA A 33 1.81 16.87 -6.19
N GLY A 34 1.41 15.98 -5.28
CA GLY A 34 1.38 14.54 -5.52
C GLY A 34 0.41 14.16 -6.63
N LEU A 35 -0.80 14.73 -6.65
CA LEU A 35 -1.82 14.47 -7.68
C LEU A 35 -1.46 15.03 -9.06
N ARG A 36 -0.47 15.92 -9.16
CA ARG A 36 0.11 16.31 -10.46
C ARG A 36 1.01 15.22 -11.05
N GLN A 37 1.50 14.29 -10.24
CA GLN A 37 2.38 13.19 -10.65
C GLN A 37 1.67 11.84 -10.76
N ALA A 38 0.47 11.72 -10.19
CA ALA A 38 -0.24 10.46 -10.02
C ALA A 38 -1.77 10.65 -9.99
N ASP A 39 -2.50 9.55 -10.13
CA ASP A 39 -3.97 9.53 -10.13
C ASP A 39 -4.54 9.42 -8.73
N VAL A 40 -3.80 8.72 -7.86
CA VAL A 40 -4.11 8.50 -6.45
C VAL A 40 -2.88 8.85 -5.62
N VAL A 41 -3.06 9.59 -4.54
CA VAL A 41 -2.05 9.85 -3.52
C VAL A 41 -2.50 9.19 -2.23
N ALA A 42 -1.68 8.28 -1.70
CA ALA A 42 -1.76 7.84 -0.33
C ALA A 42 -0.75 8.66 0.48
N GLY A 43 -1.24 9.48 1.40
CA GLY A 43 -0.42 10.24 2.32
C GLY A 43 -0.11 9.46 3.60
N LYS A 44 0.87 9.96 4.35
CA LYS A 44 1.30 9.39 5.62
C LYS A 44 0.37 9.82 6.75
N VAL A 45 -0.12 8.84 7.50
CA VAL A 45 -0.86 9.05 8.76
C VAL A 45 0.07 8.81 9.93
N VAL A 46 0.49 9.86 10.60
CA VAL A 46 1.29 9.75 11.82
C VAL A 46 0.34 9.56 12.99
N ARG A 47 0.52 8.50 13.76
CA ARG A 47 -0.22 8.30 15.00
C ARG A 47 0.21 9.34 16.04
N THR A 48 -0.74 10.03 16.65
CA THR A 48 -0.46 10.85 17.83
C THR A 48 -0.16 9.90 19.00
N VAL A 49 0.98 10.05 19.65
CA VAL A 49 1.39 9.17 20.76
C VAL A 49 0.95 9.80 22.08
N THR A 50 -0.19 9.37 22.61
CA THR A 50 -0.64 9.79 23.96
C THR A 50 -0.20 8.82 25.05
N ARG A 51 0.07 7.56 24.68
CA ARG A 51 0.58 6.51 25.56
C ARG A 51 1.66 5.71 24.84
N SER A 52 2.74 5.36 25.55
CA SER A 52 3.77 4.46 25.03
C SER A 52 3.18 3.08 24.72
N ASN A 53 3.48 2.54 23.54
CA ASN A 53 3.13 1.17 23.15
C ASN A 53 4.31 0.56 22.35
N PRO A 54 5.28 -0.05 23.05
CA PRO A 54 6.50 -0.57 22.42
C PRO A 54 6.25 -1.63 21.33
N LEU A 55 5.21 -2.45 21.48
CA LEU A 55 4.87 -3.47 20.50
C LEU A 55 4.36 -2.84 19.19
N LEU A 56 3.52 -1.81 19.28
CA LEU A 56 3.05 -1.07 18.12
C LEU A 56 4.19 -0.29 17.45
N ASP A 57 5.06 0.35 18.23
CA ASP A 57 6.22 1.06 17.70
C ASP A 57 7.15 0.10 16.93
N ARG A 58 7.35 -1.13 17.45
CA ARG A 58 8.07 -2.20 16.75
C ARG A 58 7.37 -2.63 15.46
N LEU A 59 6.05 -2.83 15.49
CA LEU A 59 5.28 -3.23 14.32
C LEU A 59 5.34 -2.17 13.20
N GLU A 60 5.18 -0.89 13.56
CA GLU A 60 5.30 0.25 12.64
C GLU A 60 6.72 0.28 12.03
N ALA A 61 7.76 0.14 12.86
CA ALA A 61 9.15 0.10 12.39
C ALA A 61 9.43 -1.09 11.46
N TYR A 62 8.87 -2.27 11.76
CA TYR A 62 8.97 -3.47 10.93
C TYR A 62 8.36 -3.24 9.55
N TYR A 63 7.14 -2.73 9.46
CA TYR A 63 6.50 -2.50 8.16
C TYR A 63 7.16 -1.38 7.35
N GLU A 64 7.67 -0.34 8.01
CA GLU A 64 8.53 0.66 7.35
C GLU A 64 9.79 0.03 6.75
N ALA A 65 10.45 -0.88 7.48
CA ALA A 65 11.60 -1.61 6.97
C ALA A 65 11.25 -2.58 5.84
N LEU A 66 10.12 -3.30 5.94
CA LEU A 66 9.63 -4.20 4.90
C LEU A 66 9.28 -3.43 3.62
N HIS A 67 8.71 -2.23 3.74
CA HIS A 67 8.40 -1.38 2.58
C HIS A 67 9.67 -0.82 1.91
N ARG A 68 10.68 -0.43 2.70
CA ARG A 68 12.00 -0.10 2.13
C ARG A 68 12.58 -1.27 1.34
N LEU A 69 12.47 -2.50 1.86
CA LEU A 69 12.85 -3.70 1.11
C LEU A 69 12.03 -3.84 -0.18
N ARG A 70 10.70 -3.70 -0.12
CA ARG A 70 9.81 -3.72 -1.31
C ARG A 70 10.31 -2.78 -2.40
N ARG A 71 10.54 -1.51 -2.07
CA ARG A 71 10.96 -0.50 -3.05
C ARG A 71 12.38 -0.70 -3.56
N SER A 72 13.25 -1.34 -2.78
CA SER A 72 14.57 -1.76 -3.26
C SER A 72 14.54 -2.93 -4.25
N LEU A 73 13.46 -3.73 -4.23
CA LEU A 73 13.24 -4.87 -5.13
C LEU A 73 12.37 -4.49 -6.34
N ASP A 74 11.53 -3.49 -6.17
CA ASP A 74 10.51 -3.03 -7.11
C ASP A 74 10.34 -1.51 -6.95
N ALA A 75 11.18 -0.77 -7.67
CA ALA A 75 11.16 0.68 -7.72
C ALA A 75 9.98 1.17 -8.56
N VAL A 76 9.28 2.19 -8.06
CA VAL A 76 8.10 2.77 -8.72
C VAL A 76 8.35 4.26 -8.90
N GLU A 77 8.47 4.71 -10.14
CA GLU A 77 8.97 6.06 -10.49
C GLU A 77 8.06 7.20 -10.03
N TRP A 78 6.77 6.94 -9.89
CA TRP A 78 5.79 7.95 -9.49
C TRP A 78 5.56 8.06 -7.97
N GLU A 79 6.30 7.31 -7.14
CA GLU A 79 6.24 7.48 -5.69
C GLU A 79 6.92 8.77 -5.19
N GLY A 80 6.63 9.12 -3.93
CA GLY A 80 7.30 10.20 -3.22
C GLY A 80 8.79 9.93 -3.02
N LYS A 81 9.57 11.01 -2.83
CA LYS A 81 10.99 10.91 -2.46
C LYS A 81 11.18 10.09 -1.18
N ALA A 82 10.27 10.29 -0.23
CA ALA A 82 10.06 9.42 0.92
C ALA A 82 8.67 8.78 0.79
N THR A 83 8.59 7.48 1.04
CA THR A 83 7.37 6.68 0.92
C THR A 83 7.10 5.92 2.22
N HIS A 84 5.90 5.36 2.35
CA HIS A 84 5.45 4.54 3.48
C HIS A 84 4.65 3.32 2.98
N HIS A 85 4.28 2.43 3.89
CA HIS A 85 3.80 1.08 3.57
C HIS A 85 2.28 0.94 3.38
N TYR A 86 1.49 1.81 4.01
CA TYR A 86 0.03 1.66 4.10
C TYR A 86 -0.72 2.72 3.30
N ALA A 87 -1.99 2.46 3.04
CA ALA A 87 -2.98 3.45 2.65
C ALA A 87 -4.01 3.56 3.76
N SER A 88 -4.57 4.75 3.97
CA SER A 88 -5.61 4.95 4.97
C SER A 88 -6.62 5.97 4.46
N GLY A 89 -7.91 5.69 4.62
CA GLY A 89 -8.99 6.63 4.33
C GLY A 89 -8.84 7.99 5.04
N ALA A 90 -8.05 8.06 6.11
CA ALA A 90 -7.72 9.31 6.81
C ALA A 90 -6.76 10.24 6.02
N ASN A 91 -6.15 9.77 4.92
CA ASN A 91 -5.22 10.57 4.12
C ASN A 91 -5.09 10.03 2.67
N LEU A 92 -6.18 10.05 1.90
CA LEU A 92 -6.16 9.76 0.46
C LEU A 92 -6.49 11.01 -0.35
N GLY A 93 -5.88 11.08 -1.54
CA GLY A 93 -6.19 12.07 -2.56
C GLY A 93 -6.44 11.38 -3.88
N LEU A 94 -7.51 11.74 -4.58
CA LEU A 94 -7.85 11.19 -5.89
C LEU A 94 -8.40 12.29 -6.79
N ARG A 95 -8.17 12.17 -8.09
CA ARG A 95 -8.98 12.91 -9.07
C ARG A 95 -10.42 12.37 -9.04
N VAL A 96 -11.40 13.26 -9.16
CA VAL A 96 -12.83 12.87 -9.15
C VAL A 96 -13.14 11.86 -10.25
N ALA A 97 -12.55 12.03 -11.45
CA ALA A 97 -12.70 11.08 -12.55
C ALA A 97 -12.17 9.68 -12.20
N SER A 98 -10.99 9.61 -11.58
CA SER A 98 -10.40 8.35 -11.11
C SER A 98 -11.28 7.68 -10.05
N TYR A 99 -11.74 8.44 -9.05
CA TYR A 99 -12.64 7.94 -8.01
C TYR A 99 -13.94 7.35 -8.57
N ARG A 100 -14.57 8.05 -9.54
CA ARG A 100 -15.79 7.57 -10.23
C ARG A 100 -15.51 6.33 -11.07
N SER A 101 -14.39 6.28 -11.80
CA SER A 101 -14.02 5.11 -12.62
C SER A 101 -13.80 3.85 -11.78
N LEU A 102 -13.41 4.00 -10.51
CA LEU A 102 -13.23 2.91 -9.57
C LEU A 102 -14.53 2.51 -8.83
N GLY A 103 -15.63 3.24 -9.03
CA GLY A 103 -16.88 3.01 -8.29
C GLY A 103 -16.90 3.54 -6.85
N GLY A 104 -15.90 4.34 -6.47
CA GLY A 104 -15.74 4.90 -5.14
C GLY A 104 -15.37 3.85 -4.07
N PHE A 105 -15.61 4.16 -2.79
CA PHE A 105 -15.34 3.18 -1.72
C PHE A 105 -16.35 2.05 -1.76
N GLU A 106 -15.91 0.80 -1.75
CA GLU A 106 -16.81 -0.34 -1.56
C GLU A 106 -17.35 -0.32 -0.12
N PRO A 107 -18.65 -0.59 0.14
CA PRO A 107 -19.23 -0.58 1.49
C PRO A 107 -18.82 -1.83 2.28
N LEU A 108 -17.52 -1.97 2.55
CA LEU A 108 -16.95 -3.05 3.35
C LEU A 108 -17.03 -2.73 4.84
N ALA A 109 -17.01 -3.76 5.68
CA ALA A 109 -16.93 -3.59 7.13
C ALA A 109 -15.55 -3.07 7.59
N ASN A 110 -14.51 -3.32 6.81
CA ASN A 110 -13.15 -2.81 6.97
C ASN A 110 -12.35 -2.97 5.67
N GLY A 111 -11.27 -2.17 5.55
CA GLY A 111 -10.28 -2.31 4.47
C GLY A 111 -10.72 -1.74 3.12
N GLU A 112 -11.77 -0.91 3.11
CA GLU A 112 -12.28 -0.23 1.92
C GLU A 112 -11.25 0.70 1.27
N ASP A 113 -10.35 1.29 2.07
CA ASP A 113 -9.26 2.15 1.63
C ASP A 113 -8.13 1.37 0.95
N GLY A 114 -7.71 0.26 1.54
CA GLY A 114 -6.80 -0.69 0.92
C GLY A 114 -7.37 -1.22 -0.39
N ARG A 115 -8.66 -1.59 -0.39
CA ARG A 115 -9.35 -2.08 -1.60
C ARG A 115 -9.39 -1.04 -2.72
N LEU A 116 -9.77 0.21 -2.42
CA LEU A 116 -9.79 1.28 -3.41
C LEU A 116 -8.41 1.50 -4.06
N VAL A 117 -7.35 1.45 -3.25
CA VAL A 117 -5.97 1.64 -3.72
C VAL A 117 -5.49 0.45 -4.54
N ASP A 118 -5.84 -0.78 -4.15
CA ASP A 118 -5.53 -1.98 -4.92
C ASP A 118 -6.29 -2.01 -6.26
N ASP A 119 -7.56 -1.61 -6.26
CA ASP A 119 -8.37 -1.52 -7.47
C ASP A 119 -7.83 -0.43 -8.41
N ALA A 120 -7.35 0.69 -7.87
CA ALA A 120 -6.64 1.71 -8.65
C ALA A 120 -5.41 1.14 -9.35
N ALA A 121 -4.55 0.41 -8.63
CA ALA A 121 -3.37 -0.21 -9.21
C ALA A 121 -3.73 -1.28 -10.27
N ARG A 122 -4.76 -2.12 -10.04
CA ARG A 122 -5.25 -3.12 -11.01
C ARG A 122 -5.88 -2.52 -12.25
N ALA A 123 -6.45 -1.31 -12.14
CA ALA A 123 -6.93 -0.51 -13.25
C ALA A 123 -5.78 0.18 -14.02
N GLY A 124 -4.55 0.13 -13.49
CA GLY A 124 -3.37 0.75 -14.09
C GLY A 124 -3.21 2.23 -13.72
N LEU A 125 -3.95 2.72 -12.72
CA LEU A 125 -3.77 4.08 -12.21
C LEU A 125 -2.47 4.19 -11.42
N ARG A 126 -1.81 5.35 -11.52
CA ARG A 126 -0.61 5.63 -10.74
C ARG A 126 -1.00 5.90 -9.30
N VAL A 127 -0.68 4.93 -8.43
CA VAL A 127 -0.79 5.08 -6.98
C VAL A 127 0.55 5.60 -6.44
N ARG A 128 0.56 6.85 -6.00
CA ARG A 128 1.70 7.48 -5.36
C ARG A 128 1.57 7.40 -3.85
N ARG A 129 2.56 6.81 -3.19
CA ARG A 129 2.74 6.90 -1.75
C ARG A 129 3.70 8.04 -1.46
N ASP A 130 3.28 9.04 -0.67
CA ASP A 130 4.07 10.24 -0.46
C ASP A 130 4.10 10.64 1.02
N ALA A 131 5.26 10.45 1.65
CA ALA A 131 5.46 10.77 3.05
C ALA A 131 5.56 12.27 3.35
N ALA A 132 5.55 13.15 2.32
CA ALA A 132 5.39 14.59 2.52
C ALA A 132 3.93 14.99 2.79
N CYS A 133 2.96 14.15 2.40
CA CYS A 133 1.55 14.41 2.64
C CYS A 133 1.15 13.90 4.03
N VAL A 134 1.26 14.71 5.08
CA VAL A 134 1.13 14.24 6.47
C VAL A 134 -0.19 14.67 7.12
N VAL A 135 -0.82 13.73 7.82
CA VAL A 135 -1.86 14.00 8.82
C VAL A 135 -1.50 13.32 10.13
N HIS A 136 -1.90 13.91 11.25
CA HIS A 136 -1.75 13.32 12.59
C HIS A 136 -3.10 12.79 13.06
N THR A 137 -3.22 11.48 13.31
CA THR A 137 -4.48 10.86 13.75
C THR A 137 -4.37 10.36 15.18
N SER A 138 -5.41 10.61 15.98
CA SER A 138 -5.47 10.18 17.38
C SER A 138 -5.29 8.67 17.55
N ASP A 139 -4.54 8.26 18.58
CA ASP A 139 -4.44 6.87 19.03
C ASP A 139 -5.60 6.44 19.95
N ARG A 140 -6.78 7.07 19.83
CA ARG A 140 -7.95 6.72 20.65
C ARG A 140 -8.32 5.24 20.47
N ARG A 141 -8.63 4.56 21.57
CA ARG A 141 -9.13 3.17 21.57
C ARG A 141 -10.63 3.08 21.40
N PHE A 142 -11.37 4.17 21.55
CA PHE A 142 -12.83 4.20 21.39
C PHE A 142 -13.18 4.98 20.12
N GLY A 143 -13.78 4.29 19.16
CA GLY A 143 -14.22 4.85 17.89
C GLY A 143 -15.61 4.34 17.56
N ARG A 144 -16.25 4.93 16.55
CA ARG A 144 -17.62 4.58 16.13
C ARG A 144 -17.72 3.24 15.41
N VAL A 145 -16.60 2.76 14.88
CA VAL A 145 -16.49 1.50 14.13
C VAL A 145 -15.80 0.43 14.96
N ALA A 146 -16.29 -0.81 14.83
CA ALA A 146 -15.70 -1.97 15.49
C ALA A 146 -14.30 -2.28 14.94
N HIS A 147 -14.09 -2.02 13.65
CA HIS A 147 -12.87 -2.30 12.90
C HIS A 147 -12.31 -0.98 12.32
N GLY A 148 -11.01 -0.73 12.47
CA GLY A 148 -10.32 0.53 12.18
C GLY A 148 -9.13 0.73 13.12
N LEU A 149 -8.39 1.84 13.04
CA LEU A 149 -7.19 2.07 13.87
C LEU A 149 -7.48 1.82 15.37
N ALA A 150 -8.57 2.39 15.90
CA ALA A 150 -9.01 2.17 17.28
C ALA A 150 -9.28 0.69 17.61
N GLY A 151 -9.86 -0.07 16.67
CA GLY A 151 -10.11 -1.50 16.84
C GLY A 151 -8.82 -2.31 16.84
N THR A 152 -7.90 -2.02 15.91
CA THR A 152 -6.56 -2.61 15.88
C THR A 152 -5.83 -2.35 17.19
N LEU A 153 -5.85 -1.11 17.69
CA LEU A 153 -5.25 -0.75 18.97
C LEU A 153 -5.84 -1.53 20.15
N ARG A 154 -7.17 -1.73 20.20
CA ARG A 154 -7.80 -2.56 21.25
C ARG A 154 -7.39 -4.02 21.19
N THR A 155 -7.26 -4.58 19.98
CA THR A 155 -6.78 -5.96 19.79
C THR A 155 -5.33 -6.09 20.25
N LEU A 156 -4.48 -5.14 19.88
CA LEU A 156 -3.08 -5.10 20.34
C LEU A 156 -2.96 -4.95 21.86
N ASP A 157 -3.81 -4.13 22.48
CA ASP A 157 -3.83 -3.94 23.94
C ASP A 157 -4.29 -5.23 24.68
N ARG A 158 -5.03 -6.15 24.01
CA ARG A 158 -5.55 -7.40 24.59
C ARG A 158 -4.67 -8.62 24.33
N ASP A 159 -4.13 -8.74 23.12
CA ASP A 159 -3.48 -9.97 22.65
C ASP A 159 -2.01 -10.10 23.10
N GLY A 160 -1.46 -9.09 23.79
CA GLY A 160 -0.08 -9.11 24.29
C GLY A 160 0.96 -9.12 23.15
N ASP A 161 2.15 -9.67 23.43
CA ASP A 161 3.34 -9.63 22.54
C ASP A 161 3.24 -10.48 21.25
N THR A 162 2.17 -11.24 21.04
CA THR A 162 2.07 -12.17 19.91
C THR A 162 1.28 -11.57 18.74
N ILE A 163 1.98 -10.81 17.91
CA ILE A 163 1.48 -10.38 16.60
C ILE A 163 2.12 -11.27 15.52
N ASP A 164 1.30 -11.95 14.75
CA ASP A 164 1.73 -12.63 13.55
C ASP A 164 1.68 -11.70 12.34
N VAL A 165 2.74 -11.70 11.53
CA VAL A 165 2.87 -10.95 10.29
C VAL A 165 3.23 -11.87 9.14
N ALA A 166 3.10 -11.39 7.90
CA ALA A 166 3.53 -12.14 6.73
C ALA A 166 5.04 -12.39 6.76
N HIS A 167 5.47 -13.60 6.41
CA HIS A 167 6.88 -13.95 6.38
C HIS A 167 7.63 -13.08 5.36
N PRO A 168 8.70 -12.35 5.75
CA PRO A 168 9.31 -11.32 4.89
C PRO A 168 9.95 -11.88 3.63
N ARG A 169 10.43 -13.14 3.62
CA ARG A 169 10.89 -13.81 2.38
C ARG A 169 9.78 -14.04 1.36
N ASP A 170 8.59 -14.38 1.83
CA ASP A 170 7.43 -14.66 0.96
C ASP A 170 6.93 -13.33 0.37
N ALA A 171 6.86 -12.29 1.19
CA ALA A 171 6.60 -10.92 0.74
C ALA A 171 7.65 -10.43 -0.26
N ALA A 172 8.95 -10.63 0.02
CA ALA A 172 10.05 -10.22 -0.86
C ALA A 172 10.04 -10.96 -2.21
N TRP A 173 9.66 -12.24 -2.24
CA TRP A 173 9.43 -12.98 -3.47
C TRP A 173 8.37 -12.28 -4.33
N GLN A 174 7.24 -11.92 -3.72
CA GLN A 174 6.15 -11.25 -4.44
C GLN A 174 6.56 -9.86 -4.92
N TYR A 175 7.25 -9.08 -4.09
CA TYR A 175 7.76 -7.76 -4.45
C TYR A 175 8.70 -7.81 -5.64
N ARG A 176 9.67 -8.73 -5.63
CA ARG A 176 10.59 -8.92 -6.76
C ARG A 176 9.84 -9.28 -8.04
N ASN A 177 8.84 -10.15 -7.96
CA ASN A 177 8.08 -10.56 -9.13
C ASN A 177 7.18 -9.45 -9.67
N HIS A 178 6.68 -8.54 -8.84
CA HIS A 178 6.05 -7.30 -9.34
C HIS A 178 7.03 -6.46 -10.17
N GLY A 179 8.27 -6.27 -9.67
CA GLY A 179 9.31 -5.56 -10.43
C GLY A 179 9.67 -6.25 -11.75
N ILE A 180 9.85 -7.57 -11.73
CA ILE A 180 10.07 -8.38 -12.94
C ILE A 180 8.89 -8.25 -13.90
N ALA A 181 7.65 -8.30 -13.42
CA ALA A 181 6.48 -8.20 -14.27
C ALA A 181 6.38 -6.84 -14.97
N ARG A 182 6.67 -5.73 -14.27
CA ARG A 182 6.69 -4.40 -14.90
C ARG A 182 7.78 -4.30 -15.97
N LEU A 183 8.97 -4.82 -15.69
CA LEU A 183 10.09 -4.85 -16.65
C LEU A 183 9.78 -5.73 -17.86
N ALA A 184 9.20 -6.92 -17.64
CA ALA A 184 8.80 -7.85 -18.68
C ALA A 184 7.78 -7.21 -19.62
N PHE A 185 6.76 -6.55 -19.07
CA PHE A 185 5.77 -5.80 -19.85
C PHE A 185 6.42 -4.68 -20.67
N ALA A 186 7.28 -3.86 -20.06
CA ALA A 186 7.94 -2.74 -20.73
C ALA A 186 8.85 -3.17 -21.88
N LYS A 187 9.49 -4.33 -21.76
CA LYS A 187 10.42 -4.88 -22.77
C LYS A 187 9.76 -5.86 -23.74
N ALA A 188 8.50 -6.22 -23.52
CA ALA A 188 7.83 -7.35 -24.17
C ALA A 188 8.64 -8.67 -24.11
N ASP A 189 9.37 -8.88 -23.00
CA ASP A 189 10.14 -10.09 -22.72
C ASP A 189 9.62 -10.77 -21.45
N PHE A 190 8.83 -11.82 -21.64
CA PHE A 190 8.13 -12.51 -20.56
C PHE A 190 8.86 -13.75 -20.05
N ALA A 191 9.99 -14.14 -20.65
CA ALA A 191 10.70 -15.36 -20.25
C ALA A 191 11.17 -15.33 -18.77
N PRO A 192 11.76 -14.24 -18.25
CA PRO A 192 12.16 -14.17 -16.84
C PRO A 192 10.97 -14.31 -15.88
N LEU A 193 9.84 -13.69 -16.24
CA LEU A 193 8.62 -13.74 -15.43
C LEU A 193 8.00 -15.14 -15.44
N SER A 194 7.92 -15.78 -16.62
CA SER A 194 7.36 -17.12 -16.80
C SER A 194 7.98 -18.13 -15.85
N VAL A 195 9.32 -18.16 -15.78
CA VAL A 195 10.06 -19.02 -14.86
C VAL A 195 9.79 -18.63 -13.40
N ALA A 196 9.77 -17.33 -13.10
CA ALA A 196 9.65 -16.86 -11.73
C ALA A 196 8.28 -17.12 -11.09
N VAL A 197 7.18 -17.03 -11.86
CA VAL A 197 5.81 -17.23 -11.36
C VAL A 197 5.17 -18.55 -11.78
N GLY A 198 5.85 -19.37 -12.59
CA GLY A 198 5.38 -20.69 -13.01
C GLY A 198 4.19 -20.64 -13.98
N LEU A 199 4.09 -19.60 -14.80
CA LEU A 199 3.04 -19.42 -15.82
C LEU A 199 3.64 -19.53 -17.23
N THR A 200 2.88 -20.03 -18.21
CA THR A 200 3.35 -20.12 -19.60
C THR A 200 3.50 -18.73 -20.22
N ILE A 201 4.44 -18.58 -21.16
CA ILE A 201 4.63 -17.31 -21.89
C ILE A 201 3.33 -16.91 -22.61
N ASP A 202 2.61 -17.85 -23.22
CA ASP A 202 1.34 -17.56 -23.90
C ASP A 202 0.29 -16.97 -22.95
N HIS A 203 0.20 -17.48 -21.71
CA HIS A 203 -0.70 -16.93 -20.72
C HIS A 203 -0.29 -15.50 -20.32
N LEU A 204 1.00 -15.27 -20.10
CA LEU A 204 1.54 -13.93 -19.79
C LEU A 204 1.23 -12.93 -20.92
N VAL A 205 1.45 -13.32 -22.18
CA VAL A 205 1.15 -12.50 -23.36
C VAL A 205 -0.35 -12.22 -23.46
N GLY A 206 -1.19 -13.22 -23.21
CA GLY A 206 -2.65 -13.06 -23.18
C GLY A 206 -3.09 -12.00 -22.17
N VAL A 207 -2.66 -12.13 -20.91
CA VAL A 207 -3.00 -11.16 -19.87
C VAL A 207 -2.41 -9.77 -20.17
N ALA A 208 -1.18 -9.69 -20.69
CA ALA A 208 -0.56 -8.42 -21.05
C ALA A 208 -1.37 -7.64 -22.10
N ARG A 209 -1.99 -8.31 -23.08
CA ARG A 209 -2.85 -7.66 -24.09
C ARG A 209 -4.08 -6.98 -23.49
N ASP A 210 -4.61 -7.52 -22.39
CA ASP A 210 -5.79 -6.99 -21.69
C ASP A 210 -5.43 -5.95 -20.61
N CYS A 211 -4.14 -5.67 -20.42
CA CYS A 211 -3.66 -4.72 -19.43
C CYS A 211 -3.36 -3.36 -20.07
N PRO A 212 -3.90 -2.25 -19.53
CA PRO A 212 -3.64 -0.93 -20.09
C PRO A 212 -2.17 -0.48 -19.92
N ASN A 213 -1.43 -1.06 -18.96
CA ASN A 213 -0.03 -0.76 -18.71
C ASN A 213 0.63 -1.81 -17.80
N ALA A 214 1.93 -1.62 -17.55
CA ALA A 214 2.77 -2.47 -16.71
C ALA A 214 2.28 -2.58 -15.26
N GLU A 215 1.66 -1.54 -14.70
CA GLU A 215 1.13 -1.57 -13.33
C GLU A 215 -0.03 -2.55 -13.22
N ALA A 216 -1.03 -2.40 -14.11
CA ALA A 216 -2.17 -3.31 -14.17
C ALA A 216 -1.72 -4.75 -14.42
N PHE A 217 -0.74 -4.95 -15.30
CA PHE A 217 -0.19 -6.27 -15.59
C PHE A 217 0.46 -6.90 -14.35
N ALA A 218 1.37 -6.19 -13.68
CA ALA A 218 2.04 -6.69 -12.49
C ALA A 218 1.04 -7.06 -11.37
N MET A 219 0.01 -6.24 -11.16
CA MET A 219 -1.03 -6.47 -10.16
C MET A 219 -1.96 -7.65 -10.48
N ARG A 220 -2.07 -8.06 -11.75
CA ARG A 220 -2.93 -9.18 -12.18
C ARG A 220 -2.18 -10.50 -12.26
N ILE A 221 -0.91 -10.46 -12.66
CA ILE A 221 -0.17 -11.67 -13.06
C ILE A 221 0.67 -12.28 -11.96
N VAL A 222 1.08 -11.48 -10.96
CA VAL A 222 1.94 -11.97 -9.87
C VAL A 222 1.05 -12.61 -8.81
N PRO A 223 1.16 -13.93 -8.61
CA PRO A 223 0.30 -14.63 -7.66
C PRO A 223 0.79 -14.42 -6.22
N THR A 224 0.08 -15.02 -5.28
CA THR A 224 0.70 -15.36 -3.99
C THR A 224 1.90 -16.29 -4.21
N PRO A 225 2.89 -16.30 -3.32
CA PRO A 225 3.99 -17.26 -3.38
C PRO A 225 3.48 -18.71 -3.53
N PRO A 226 4.17 -19.60 -4.28
CA PRO A 226 3.67 -20.95 -4.57
C PRO A 226 3.34 -21.79 -3.32
N GLY A 227 4.03 -21.55 -2.20
CA GLY A 227 3.76 -22.20 -0.90
C GLY A 227 2.74 -21.47 -0.02
N GLY A 228 2.06 -20.46 -0.55
CA GLY A 228 1.24 -19.53 0.22
C GLY A 228 2.05 -18.46 0.94
N MET A 229 1.34 -17.50 1.54
CA MET A 229 1.95 -16.46 2.38
C MET A 229 1.99 -16.96 3.83
N ARG A 230 3.16 -17.41 4.29
CA ARG A 230 3.31 -17.90 5.67
C ARG A 230 3.12 -16.75 6.66
N ARG A 231 2.57 -17.06 7.84
CA ARG A 231 2.50 -16.14 8.99
C ARG A 231 3.48 -16.58 10.06
N VAL A 232 4.22 -15.62 10.62
CA VAL A 232 5.20 -15.83 11.69
C VAL A 232 5.10 -14.70 12.71
N SER A 233 5.56 -14.95 13.93
CA SER A 233 5.59 -13.90 14.95
C SER A 233 6.48 -12.73 14.52
N LEU A 234 6.17 -11.53 15.03
CA LEU A 234 6.91 -10.31 14.72
C LEU A 234 8.42 -10.45 14.98
N GLY A 235 8.82 -11.10 16.07
CA GLY A 235 10.24 -11.33 16.39
C GLY A 235 10.97 -12.19 15.35
N ILE A 236 10.32 -13.26 14.86
CA ILE A 236 10.88 -14.08 13.77
C ILE A 236 10.96 -13.25 12.48
N ALA A 237 9.92 -12.48 12.18
CA ALA A 237 9.89 -11.64 10.99
C ALA A 237 10.98 -10.56 10.98
N GLU A 238 11.27 -9.93 12.13
CA GLU A 238 12.34 -8.95 12.30
C GLU A 238 13.72 -9.57 12.00
N LEU A 239 14.01 -10.75 12.55
CA LEU A 239 15.26 -11.48 12.32
C LEU A 239 15.44 -11.85 10.84
N GLU A 240 14.40 -12.38 10.20
CA GLU A 240 14.43 -12.75 8.79
C GLU A 240 14.61 -11.53 7.88
N LEU A 241 13.93 -10.41 8.18
CA LEU A 241 14.07 -9.17 7.42
C LEU A 241 15.49 -8.59 7.53
N ALA A 242 16.08 -8.64 8.73
CA ALA A 242 17.47 -8.24 8.95
C ALA A 242 18.44 -9.10 8.12
N ALA A 243 18.25 -10.43 8.10
CA ALA A 243 19.07 -11.35 7.32
C ALA A 243 19.00 -11.07 5.81
N ILE A 244 17.80 -10.84 5.26
CA ILE A 244 17.62 -10.48 3.83
C ILE A 244 18.36 -9.19 3.50
N THR A 245 18.23 -8.18 4.36
CA THR A 245 18.82 -6.86 4.15
C THR A 245 20.34 -6.88 4.24
N ALA A 246 20.89 -7.64 5.19
CA ALA A 246 22.34 -7.81 5.35
C ALA A 246 22.96 -8.53 4.13
N GLY A 247 22.35 -9.63 3.67
CA GLY A 247 22.82 -10.36 2.49
C GLY A 247 22.87 -9.51 1.21
N ARG A 248 21.97 -8.51 1.08
CA ARG A 248 21.98 -7.56 -0.05
C ARG A 248 23.06 -6.47 0.03
N ARG A 249 23.58 -6.15 1.22
CA ARG A 249 24.70 -5.19 1.36
C ARG A 249 26.05 -5.83 1.03
N ALA A 250 26.13 -7.16 1.11
CA ALA A 250 27.34 -7.92 0.85
C ALA A 250 27.51 -8.40 -0.60
N ALA A 251 26.46 -8.27 -1.43
CA ALA A 251 26.41 -8.65 -2.84
C ALA A 251 26.45 -7.41 -3.74
#